data_AF-A0A7J2YVP1-F1
#
_entry.id   AF-A0A7J2YVP1-F1
#
_cell.length_a   1.000
_cell.length_b   1.000
_cell.length_c   1.000
_cell.angle_alpha   90.00
_cell.angle_beta   90.00
_cell.angle_gamma   90.00
#
_symmetry.space_group_name_H-M   'P 1'
#
loop_
_entity.id
_entity.type
_entity.pdbx_description
1 polymer ?
#
loop_
_entity_poly.entity_id
_entity_poly.type
_entity_poly.pdbx_seq_one_letter_code
_entity_poly.pdbx_strand_id
1 'polypeptide(L)'
;MGTEIRTFTSLKDITEFLANQTNQYKALFEDYSQWLGTVLRDAESKHKSEEWFQKSAALQKTLKSQAKKPPENSKSKNGGKGGKGKEAESAWIETGDISISFTEQGQTEILFEAIEKIKAKIQEYEKFKGTVQQLTRLGLGQTVNYIVYLEEDVPKKIVLKQKANAKGDEVFKFMTELSVPAYFSIPST
;
A
#
# COMPACT_ATOMS: atom_id res chain seq x y z
N MET A 1 -8.82 -3.46 -8.28
CA MET A 1 -8.06 -3.91 -7.10
C MET A 1 -8.99 -4.76 -6.26
N GLY A 2 -8.64 -6.03 -6.01
CA GLY A 2 -9.56 -7.00 -5.43
C GLY A 2 -9.23 -7.35 -3.99
N THR A 3 -10.26 -7.75 -3.24
CA THR A 3 -10.08 -8.55 -2.04
C THR A 3 -10.17 -10.01 -2.45
N GLU A 4 -9.12 -10.78 -2.21
CA GLU A 4 -9.06 -12.20 -2.61
C GLU A 4 -8.43 -13.08 -1.53
N ILE A 5 -8.77 -14.37 -1.58
CA ILE A 5 -8.14 -15.40 -0.75
C ILE A 5 -7.43 -16.37 -1.67
N ARG A 6 -6.13 -16.56 -1.45
CA ARG A 6 -5.29 -17.40 -2.28
C ARG A 6 -4.64 -18.51 -1.47
N THR A 7 -4.66 -19.73 -2.01
CA THR A 7 -3.99 -20.88 -1.38
C THR A 7 -2.70 -21.20 -2.10
N PHE A 8 -1.62 -21.36 -1.34
CA PHE A 8 -0.30 -21.77 -1.83
C PHE A 8 0.09 -23.10 -1.20
N THR A 9 0.83 -23.91 -1.94
CA THR A 9 1.22 -25.27 -1.48
C THR A 9 2.63 -25.32 -0.89
N SER A 10 3.41 -24.26 -1.09
CA SER A 10 4.75 -24.09 -0.55
C SER A 10 5.10 -22.61 -0.30
N LEU A 11 6.09 -22.35 0.58
CA LEU A 11 6.65 -21.00 0.77
C LEU A 11 7.37 -20.48 -0.49
N LYS A 12 7.85 -21.40 -1.34
CA LYS A 12 8.45 -21.05 -2.63
C LYS A 12 7.40 -20.40 -3.54
N ASP A 13 6.20 -20.98 -3.62
CA ASP A 13 5.09 -20.46 -4.43
C ASP A 13 4.72 -19.04 -3.99
N ILE A 14 4.68 -18.80 -2.66
CA ILE A 14 4.43 -17.46 -2.10
C ILE A 14 5.55 -16.51 -2.51
N THR A 15 6.81 -16.92 -2.35
CA THR A 15 7.97 -16.07 -2.67
C THR A 15 7.99 -15.67 -4.14
N GLU A 16 7.68 -16.61 -5.04
CA GLU A 16 7.57 -16.36 -6.48
C GLU A 16 6.41 -15.43 -6.81
N PHE A 17 5.24 -15.65 -6.20
CA PHE A 17 4.09 -14.75 -6.32
C PHE A 17 4.45 -13.31 -5.89
N LEU A 18 5.07 -13.15 -4.72
CA LEU A 18 5.48 -11.83 -4.22
C LEU A 18 6.48 -11.15 -5.15
N ALA A 19 7.46 -11.90 -5.67
CA ALA A 19 8.44 -11.36 -6.61
C ALA A 19 7.78 -10.88 -7.91
N ASN A 20 6.88 -11.69 -8.48
CA ASN A 20 6.14 -11.33 -9.69
C ASN A 20 5.27 -10.08 -9.49
N GLN A 21 4.48 -10.04 -8.40
CA GLN A 21 3.65 -8.86 -8.10
C GLN A 21 4.49 -7.61 -7.83
N THR A 22 5.58 -7.73 -7.08
CA THR A 22 6.50 -6.62 -6.83
C THR A 22 7.07 -6.07 -8.15
N ASN A 23 7.44 -6.95 -9.08
CA ASN A 23 7.96 -6.53 -10.39
C ASN A 23 6.90 -5.83 -11.25
N GLN A 24 5.66 -6.32 -11.24
CA GLN A 24 4.55 -5.65 -11.94
C GLN A 24 4.29 -4.26 -11.39
N TYR A 25 4.26 -4.09 -10.07
CA TYR A 25 4.13 -2.77 -9.46
C TYR A 25 5.32 -1.86 -9.74
N LYS A 26 6.55 -2.38 -9.80
CA LYS A 26 7.73 -1.60 -10.19
C LYS A 26 7.65 -1.12 -11.64
N ALA A 27 7.23 -1.98 -12.56
CA ALA A 27 7.00 -1.59 -13.95
C ALA A 27 5.95 -0.47 -14.06
N LEU A 28 4.80 -0.63 -13.39
CA LEU A 28 3.76 0.43 -13.36
C LEU A 28 4.25 1.74 -12.72
N PHE A 29 5.05 1.64 -11.65
CA PHE A 29 5.67 2.81 -11.02
C PHE A 29 6.58 3.55 -12.01
N GLU A 30 7.41 2.82 -12.76
CA GLU A 30 8.31 3.39 -13.75
C GLU A 30 7.53 4.04 -14.90
N ASP A 31 6.55 3.34 -15.46
CA ASP A 31 5.70 3.84 -16.55
C ASP A 31 4.98 5.14 -16.17
N TYR A 32 4.35 5.17 -14.98
CA TYR A 32 3.65 6.37 -14.51
C TYR A 32 4.61 7.49 -14.14
N SER A 33 5.79 7.17 -13.60
CA SER A 33 6.82 8.17 -13.33
C SER A 33 7.37 8.80 -14.61
N GLN A 34 7.57 8.01 -15.66
CA GLN A 34 7.95 8.51 -16.98
C GLN A 34 6.85 9.39 -17.57
N TRP A 35 5.60 8.94 -17.52
CA TRP A 35 4.46 9.72 -18.00
C TRP A 35 4.34 11.05 -17.26
N LEU A 36 4.44 11.06 -15.93
CA LEU A 36 4.47 12.27 -15.13
C LEU A 36 5.63 13.19 -15.54
N GLY A 37 6.82 12.62 -15.76
CA GLY A 37 7.97 13.35 -16.24
C GLY A 37 7.78 14.01 -17.61
N THR A 38 6.99 13.41 -18.50
CA THR A 38 6.59 14.00 -19.78
C THR A 38 5.60 15.14 -19.57
N VAL A 39 4.55 14.93 -18.79
CA VAL A 39 3.52 15.96 -18.50
C VAL A 39 4.16 17.22 -17.91
N LEU A 40 5.09 17.06 -16.96
CA LEU A 40 5.76 18.19 -16.33
C LEU A 40 6.64 18.99 -17.32
N ARG A 41 7.37 18.31 -18.21
CA ARG A 41 8.22 18.96 -19.21
C ARG A 41 7.42 19.64 -20.32
N ASP A 42 6.33 19.02 -20.76
CA ASP A 42 5.41 19.60 -21.74
C ASP A 42 4.77 20.88 -21.18
N ALA A 43 4.35 20.84 -19.92
CA ALA A 43 3.75 21.98 -19.25
C ALA A 43 4.78 23.12 -19.01
N GLU A 44 6.03 22.79 -18.64
CA GLU A 44 7.13 23.77 -18.55
C GLU A 44 7.42 24.46 -19.89
N SER A 45 7.31 23.71 -20.99
CA SER A 45 7.50 24.24 -22.34
C SER A 45 6.38 25.20 -22.77
N LYS A 46 5.14 24.96 -22.29
CA LYS A 46 3.94 25.75 -22.64
C LYS A 46 3.73 26.97 -21.73
N HIS A 47 4.05 26.86 -20.45
CA HIS A 47 3.81 27.88 -19.44
C HIS A 47 5.16 28.35 -18.88
N LYS A 48 5.57 29.59 -19.17
CA LYS A 48 6.83 30.17 -18.62
C LYS A 48 6.90 29.92 -17.11
N SER A 49 7.95 29.21 -16.71
CA SER A 49 8.00 28.10 -15.75
C SER A 49 7.61 28.34 -14.28
N GLU A 50 7.44 29.57 -13.81
CA GLU A 50 7.44 29.82 -12.36
C GLU A 50 6.10 29.46 -11.68
N GLU A 51 4.97 29.91 -12.21
CA GLU A 51 3.66 29.72 -11.54
C GLU A 51 3.17 28.27 -11.60
N TRP A 52 3.42 27.59 -12.72
CA TRP A 52 3.05 26.19 -12.90
C TRP A 52 3.90 25.26 -12.02
N PHE A 53 5.20 25.52 -11.95
CA PHE A 53 6.10 24.74 -11.09
C PHE A 53 5.75 24.92 -9.60
N GLN A 54 5.42 26.14 -9.17
CA GLN A 54 4.95 26.38 -7.81
C GLN A 54 3.62 25.65 -7.50
N LYS A 55 2.68 25.62 -8.45
CA LYS A 55 1.42 24.87 -8.29
C LYS A 55 1.64 23.37 -8.21
N SER A 56 2.43 22.77 -9.10
CA SER A 56 2.73 21.33 -9.07
C SER A 56 3.52 20.92 -7.82
N ALA A 57 4.48 21.73 -7.37
CA ALA A 57 5.19 21.50 -6.11
C ALA A 57 4.27 21.64 -4.88
N ALA A 58 3.32 22.58 -4.90
CA ALA A 58 2.31 22.71 -3.86
C ALA A 58 1.34 21.51 -3.84
N LEU A 59 1.00 20.95 -5.00
CA LEU A 59 0.18 19.74 -5.12
C LEU A 59 0.91 18.53 -4.51
N GLN A 60 2.18 18.34 -4.81
CA GLN A 60 2.98 17.28 -4.20
C GLN A 60 3.02 17.39 -2.66
N LYS A 61 3.07 18.61 -2.11
CA LYS A 61 3.00 18.83 -0.66
C LYS A 61 1.61 18.55 -0.10
N THR A 62 0.56 18.95 -0.82
CA THR A 62 -0.84 18.80 -0.39
C THR A 62 -1.26 17.33 -0.38
N LEU A 63 -0.92 16.56 -1.43
CA LEU A 63 -1.19 15.12 -1.50
C LEU A 63 -0.49 14.35 -0.36
N LYS A 64 0.79 14.65 -0.10
CA LYS A 64 1.53 14.11 1.07
C LYS A 64 0.89 14.45 2.42
N SER A 65 0.14 15.55 2.48
CA SER A 65 -0.56 16.00 3.69
C SER A 65 -1.93 15.34 3.83
N GLN A 66 -2.64 15.12 2.71
CA GLN A 66 -3.91 14.37 2.67
C GLN A 66 -3.72 12.89 2.95
N ALA A 67 -2.61 12.28 2.51
CA ALA A 67 -2.25 10.89 2.82
C ALA A 67 -2.11 10.61 4.34
N LYS A 68 -2.05 11.64 5.19
CA LYS A 68 -2.00 11.52 6.66
C LYS A 68 -3.36 11.68 7.35
N LYS A 69 -4.44 12.00 6.63
CA LYS A 69 -5.78 12.09 7.22
C LYS A 69 -6.60 10.86 6.82
N PRO A 70 -7.26 10.17 7.79
CA PRO A 70 -8.15 9.07 7.48
C PRO A 70 -9.37 9.58 6.69
N PRO A 71 -10.02 8.72 5.89
CA PRO A 71 -11.20 9.10 5.13
C PRO A 71 -12.38 9.24 6.10
N GLU A 72 -12.66 10.45 6.56
CA GLU A 72 -13.89 10.72 7.31
C GLU A 72 -15.03 11.02 6.34
N ASN A 73 -16.03 10.15 6.43
CA ASN A 73 -17.39 10.22 5.90
C ASN A 73 -17.89 11.65 5.61
N SER A 74 -18.52 11.74 4.44
CA SER A 74 -19.51 12.74 4.07
C SER A 74 -20.50 13.03 5.21
N LYS A 75 -20.47 14.25 5.73
CA LYS A 75 -21.65 14.91 6.32
C LYS A 75 -21.54 16.42 6.17
N SER A 76 -22.31 16.93 5.21
CA SER A 76 -22.77 18.31 5.15
C SER A 76 -23.11 18.84 6.54
N LYS A 77 -22.50 19.97 6.93
CA LYS A 77 -23.11 20.91 7.87
C LYS A 77 -22.70 22.35 7.56
N ASN A 78 -23.74 23.13 7.35
CA ASN A 78 -23.79 24.54 7.03
C ASN A 78 -23.27 25.41 8.21
N GLY A 79 -22.62 26.53 7.89
CA GLY A 79 -22.50 27.70 8.78
C GLY A 79 -21.07 28.09 9.19
N GLY A 80 -20.60 29.26 8.76
CA GLY A 80 -19.41 29.88 9.37
C GLY A 80 -18.65 30.89 8.49
N LYS A 81 -19.17 32.12 8.45
CA LYS A 81 -18.63 33.33 7.84
C LYS A 81 -17.15 33.61 8.21
N GLY A 82 -16.28 33.83 7.22
CA GLY A 82 -15.02 34.56 7.43
C GLY A 82 -13.82 34.01 6.67
N GLY A 83 -13.48 34.62 5.53
CA GLY A 83 -12.18 34.41 4.89
C GLY A 83 -12.27 34.55 3.39
N LYS A 84 -11.95 35.74 2.88
CA LYS A 84 -11.67 36.00 1.46
C LYS A 84 -10.33 35.35 1.10
N GLY A 85 -10.24 34.03 1.21
CA GLY A 85 -9.17 33.25 0.63
C GLY A 85 -9.49 33.12 -0.85
N LYS A 86 -8.52 33.41 -1.72
CA LYS A 86 -8.61 33.03 -3.13
C LYS A 86 -8.91 31.53 -3.15
N GLU A 87 -10.17 31.21 -3.45
CA GLU A 87 -10.63 29.87 -3.71
C GLU A 87 -9.76 29.39 -4.86
N ALA A 88 -8.82 28.49 -4.57
CA ALA A 88 -8.09 27.81 -5.62
C ALA A 88 -9.17 27.04 -6.36
N GLU A 89 -9.56 27.52 -7.56
CA GLU A 89 -10.49 26.81 -8.44
C GLU A 89 -10.02 25.36 -8.50
N SER A 90 -10.80 24.47 -7.89
CA SER A 90 -10.50 23.04 -7.91
C SER A 90 -10.46 22.62 -9.38
N ALA A 91 -9.39 21.94 -9.78
CA ALA A 91 -9.27 21.41 -11.15
C ALA A 91 -10.30 20.31 -11.45
N TRP A 92 -11.12 19.93 -10.47
CA TRP A 92 -12.05 18.81 -10.48
C TRP A 92 -13.51 19.27 -10.46
N ILE A 93 -14.31 18.66 -11.33
CA ILE A 93 -15.76 18.77 -11.38
C ILE A 93 -16.33 17.44 -10.91
N GLU A 94 -17.03 17.44 -9.78
CA GLU A 94 -17.69 16.25 -9.25
C GLU A 94 -18.95 15.92 -10.08
N THR A 95 -19.01 14.70 -10.61
CA THR A 95 -20.14 14.18 -11.38
C THR A 95 -20.56 12.83 -10.82
N GLY A 96 -21.53 12.85 -9.89
CA GLY A 96 -21.95 11.64 -9.17
C GLY A 96 -20.81 11.11 -8.30
N ASP A 97 -20.39 9.87 -8.56
CA ASP A 97 -19.31 9.19 -7.84
C ASP A 97 -17.92 9.35 -8.51
N ILE A 98 -17.81 10.20 -9.55
CA ILE A 98 -16.57 10.39 -10.32
C ILE A 98 -16.20 11.87 -10.37
N SER A 99 -14.93 12.18 -10.13
CA SER A 99 -14.35 13.50 -10.34
C SER A 99 -13.72 13.60 -11.74
N ILE A 100 -14.07 14.65 -12.49
CA ILE A 100 -13.61 14.87 -13.87
C ILE A 100 -12.73 16.12 -13.91
N SER A 101 -11.58 16.03 -14.60
CA SER A 101 -10.75 17.19 -14.91
C SER A 101 -10.42 17.24 -16.39
N PHE A 102 -10.37 18.45 -16.95
CA PHE A 102 -9.92 18.72 -18.32
C PHE A 102 -8.57 19.44 -18.36
N THR A 103 -7.85 19.47 -17.22
CA THR A 103 -6.63 20.26 -17.05
C THR A 103 -5.39 19.37 -16.93
N GLU A 104 -4.24 19.89 -17.34
CA GLU A 104 -2.93 19.25 -17.09
C GLU A 104 -2.67 19.08 -15.58
N GLN A 105 -3.30 19.92 -14.74
CA GLN A 105 -3.22 19.84 -13.29
C GLN A 105 -3.88 18.57 -12.77
N GLY A 106 -5.11 18.27 -13.21
CA GLY A 106 -5.81 17.06 -12.82
C GLY A 106 -5.08 15.78 -13.27
N GLN A 107 -4.50 15.81 -14.48
CA GLN A 107 -3.65 14.71 -14.95
C GLN A 107 -2.42 14.50 -14.07
N THR A 108 -1.75 15.58 -13.68
CA THR A 108 -0.58 15.54 -12.78
C THR A 108 -0.96 14.98 -11.41
N GLU A 109 -2.10 15.40 -10.84
CA GLU A 109 -2.60 14.93 -9.54
C GLU A 109 -2.87 13.42 -9.53
N ILE A 110 -3.58 12.88 -10.54
CA ILE A 110 -3.84 11.43 -10.63
C ILE A 110 -2.54 10.65 -10.73
N LEU A 111 -1.57 11.12 -11.51
CA LEU A 111 -0.28 10.44 -11.67
C LEU A 111 0.49 10.41 -10.35
N PHE A 112 0.56 11.54 -9.63
CA PHE A 112 1.18 11.56 -8.31
C PHE A 112 0.51 10.60 -7.32
N GLU A 113 -0.82 10.64 -7.25
CA GLU A 113 -1.58 9.76 -6.35
C GLU A 113 -1.36 8.27 -6.67
N ALA A 114 -1.39 7.91 -7.96
CA ALA A 114 -1.15 6.55 -8.42
C ALA A 114 0.27 6.08 -8.07
N ILE A 115 1.28 6.91 -8.32
CA ILE A 115 2.69 6.62 -7.98
C ILE A 115 2.87 6.42 -6.48
N GLU A 116 2.27 7.27 -5.64
CA GLU A 116 2.36 7.15 -4.18
C GLU A 116 1.68 5.86 -3.68
N LYS A 117 0.48 5.54 -4.20
CA LYS A 117 -0.22 4.29 -3.87
C LYS A 117 0.57 3.06 -4.29
N ILE A 118 1.12 3.04 -5.51
CA ILE A 118 1.94 1.93 -6.00
C ILE A 118 3.20 1.77 -5.13
N LYS A 119 3.87 2.88 -4.81
CA LYS A 119 5.05 2.85 -3.93
C LYS A 119 4.73 2.28 -2.55
N ALA A 120 3.59 2.64 -1.97
CA ALA A 120 3.13 2.07 -0.70
C ALA A 120 2.92 0.55 -0.82
N LYS A 121 2.27 0.08 -1.89
CA LYS A 121 2.09 -1.36 -2.14
C LYS A 121 3.40 -2.11 -2.26
N ILE A 122 4.37 -1.58 -3.02
CA ILE A 122 5.72 -2.18 -3.14
C ILE A 122 6.34 -2.38 -1.75
N GLN A 123 6.26 -1.37 -0.88
CA GLN A 123 6.79 -1.47 0.48
C GLN A 123 6.07 -2.53 1.33
N GLU A 124 4.75 -2.66 1.20
CA GLU A 124 4.00 -3.70 1.92
C GLU A 124 4.36 -5.11 1.43
N TYR A 125 4.55 -5.31 0.13
CA TYR A 125 5.03 -6.56 -0.44
C TYR A 125 6.44 -6.93 0.04
N GLU A 126 7.35 -5.96 0.12
CA GLU A 126 8.71 -6.17 0.65
C GLU A 126 8.70 -6.55 2.14
N LYS A 127 7.83 -5.92 2.94
CA LYS A 127 7.63 -6.30 4.36
C LYS A 127 7.11 -7.74 4.48
N PHE A 128 6.09 -8.09 3.71
CA PHE A 128 5.52 -9.43 3.75
C PHE A 128 6.50 -10.51 3.27
N LYS A 129 7.34 -10.20 2.27
CA LYS A 129 8.45 -11.06 1.86
C LYS A 129 9.42 -11.34 3.03
N GLY A 130 9.73 -10.33 3.84
CA GLY A 130 10.51 -10.50 5.08
C GLY A 130 9.84 -11.47 6.07
N THR A 131 8.52 -11.37 6.25
CA THR A 131 7.75 -12.32 7.09
C THR A 131 7.81 -13.74 6.54
N VAL A 132 7.66 -13.93 5.24
CA VAL A 132 7.77 -15.26 4.60
C VAL A 132 9.16 -15.86 4.81
N GLN A 133 10.23 -15.07 4.71
CA GLN A 133 11.60 -15.53 5.00
C GLN A 133 11.77 -15.95 6.47
N GLN A 134 11.13 -15.25 7.40
CA GLN A 134 11.12 -15.64 8.82
C GLN A 134 10.39 -16.96 9.03
N LEU A 135 9.23 -17.17 8.38
CA LEU A 135 8.50 -18.45 8.43
C LEU A 135 9.35 -19.61 7.91
N THR A 136 10.13 -19.40 6.84
CA THR A 136 11.09 -20.39 6.34
C THR A 136 12.13 -20.76 7.41
N ARG A 137 12.68 -19.77 8.13
CA ARG A 137 13.68 -20.01 9.20
C ARG A 137 13.11 -20.76 10.39
N LEU A 138 11.82 -20.57 10.68
CA LEU A 138 11.12 -21.26 11.77
C LEU A 138 10.76 -22.72 11.44
N GLY A 139 11.04 -23.20 10.22
CA GLY A 139 10.73 -24.58 9.81
C GLY A 139 9.24 -24.86 9.62
N LEU A 140 8.39 -23.83 9.73
CA LEU A 140 6.94 -23.92 9.53
C LEU A 140 6.62 -24.02 8.03
N GLY A 141 6.87 -25.17 7.38
CA GLY A 141 6.51 -25.22 5.96
C GLY A 141 6.64 -26.42 5.04
N GLN A 142 6.92 -27.62 5.54
CA GLN A 142 7.03 -28.77 4.62
C GLN A 142 5.70 -29.53 4.43
N THR A 143 4.75 -29.41 5.35
CA THR A 143 3.51 -30.22 5.39
C THR A 143 2.22 -29.41 5.48
N VAL A 144 2.27 -28.10 5.23
CA VAL A 144 1.11 -27.19 5.33
C VAL A 144 0.77 -26.54 3.99
N ASN A 145 -0.51 -26.23 3.80
CA ASN A 145 -1.01 -25.27 2.83
C ASN A 145 -1.09 -23.89 3.49
N TYR A 146 -0.85 -22.85 2.70
CA TYR A 146 -0.87 -21.47 3.14
C TYR A 146 -2.06 -20.77 2.52
N ILE A 147 -2.98 -20.30 3.35
CA ILE A 147 -4.14 -19.53 2.90
C ILE A 147 -3.85 -18.06 3.21
N VAL A 148 -3.63 -17.26 2.17
CA VAL A 148 -3.28 -15.85 2.26
C VAL A 148 -4.52 -15.02 1.93
N TYR A 149 -4.85 -14.07 2.79
CA TYR A 149 -5.85 -13.05 2.54
C TYR A 149 -5.15 -11.82 1.97
N LEU A 150 -5.58 -11.41 0.78
CA LEU A 150 -5.14 -10.22 0.09
C LEU A 150 -6.25 -9.17 0.15
N GLU A 151 -5.91 -8.01 0.67
CA GLU A 151 -6.79 -6.85 0.74
C GLU A 151 -6.22 -5.78 -0.18
N GLU A 152 -7.01 -5.33 -1.15
CA GLU A 152 -6.55 -4.45 -2.22
C GLU A 152 -5.27 -4.97 -2.89
N ASP A 153 -5.25 -6.27 -3.19
CA ASP A 153 -4.10 -6.96 -3.78
C ASP A 153 -2.83 -6.93 -2.92
N VAL A 154 -2.91 -6.67 -1.61
CA VAL A 154 -1.78 -6.74 -0.67
C VAL A 154 -2.00 -7.85 0.35
N PRO A 155 -1.03 -8.77 0.56
CA PRO A 155 -1.12 -9.79 1.61
C PRO A 155 -1.18 -9.16 3.01
N LYS A 156 -2.26 -9.43 3.77
CA LYS A 156 -2.44 -8.94 5.14
C LYS A 156 -2.43 -10.04 6.19
N LYS A 157 -2.93 -11.23 5.86
CA LYS A 157 -3.04 -12.36 6.82
C LYS A 157 -2.66 -13.67 6.15
N ILE A 158 -2.11 -14.60 6.93
CA ILE A 158 -1.76 -15.95 6.48
C ILE A 158 -2.22 -16.98 7.51
N VAL A 159 -2.88 -18.03 7.03
CA VAL A 159 -3.31 -19.19 7.82
C VAL A 159 -2.54 -20.42 7.34
N LEU A 160 -2.04 -21.20 8.30
CA LEU A 160 -1.32 -22.45 8.07
C LEU A 160 -2.28 -23.62 8.29
N LYS A 161 -2.56 -24.40 7.25
CA LYS A 161 -3.45 -25.58 7.33
C LYS A 161 -2.67 -26.84 6.98
N GLN A 162 -2.66 -27.85 7.85
CA GLN A 162 -2.03 -29.14 7.55
C GLN A 162 -2.62 -29.80 6.30
N LYS A 163 -1.76 -30.44 5.51
CA LYS A 163 -2.17 -31.27 4.36
C LYS A 163 -2.74 -32.59 4.89
N ALA A 164 -3.97 -32.93 4.48
CA ALA A 164 -4.72 -34.10 4.97
C ALA A 164 -4.10 -35.49 4.67
N ASN A 165 -2.97 -35.54 3.95
CA ASN A 165 -2.27 -36.77 3.58
C ASN A 165 -0.89 -36.92 4.25
N ALA A 166 -0.58 -36.11 5.26
CA ALA A 166 0.54 -36.41 6.15
C ALA A 166 0.17 -37.65 6.97
N LYS A 167 0.51 -38.84 6.44
CA LYS A 167 0.46 -40.10 7.19
C LYS A 167 1.32 -39.92 8.44
N GLY A 168 0.66 -39.82 9.59
CA GLY A 168 1.34 -39.64 10.86
C GLY A 168 0.50 -38.74 11.75
N ASP A 169 -0.27 -39.38 12.60
CA ASP A 169 -0.94 -38.82 13.78
C ASP A 169 0.11 -38.37 14.81
N GLU A 170 1.11 -37.60 14.39
CA GLU A 170 2.08 -36.97 15.26
C GLU A 170 1.65 -35.53 15.49
N VAL A 171 0.98 -35.36 16.62
CA VAL A 171 0.68 -34.08 17.28
C VAL A 171 1.94 -33.21 17.29
N PHE A 172 2.09 -32.34 16.30
CA PHE A 172 3.10 -31.30 16.32
C PHE A 172 2.71 -30.29 17.41
N LYS A 173 3.43 -30.36 18.53
CA LYS A 173 3.49 -29.29 19.54
C LYS A 173 3.80 -27.98 18.82
N PHE A 174 2.87 -27.03 18.87
CA PHE A 174 3.23 -25.63 18.77
C PHE A 174 4.28 -25.37 19.87
N MET A 175 5.57 -25.24 19.51
CA MET A 175 6.55 -24.65 20.41
C MET A 175 6.30 -23.15 20.45
N THR A 176 5.23 -22.75 21.12
CA THR A 176 5.14 -21.43 21.73
C THR A 176 6.00 -21.42 23.00
N GLU A 177 7.30 -21.63 22.85
CA GLU A 177 8.27 -21.15 23.83
C GLU A 177 8.90 -19.89 23.24
N LEU A 178 8.09 -18.84 23.15
CA LEU A 178 8.62 -17.50 23.40
C LEU A 178 9.03 -17.50 24.87
N SER A 179 10.26 -17.95 25.13
CA SER A 179 10.91 -17.79 26.42
C SER A 179 11.04 -16.31 26.70
N VAL A 180 10.16 -15.79 27.55
CA VAL A 180 10.36 -14.49 28.19
C VAL A 180 11.44 -14.73 29.25
N PRO A 181 12.59 -14.03 29.20
CA PRO A 181 13.59 -14.16 30.25
C PRO A 181 12.97 -13.71 31.58
N ALA A 182 12.71 -14.65 32.48
CA ALA A 182 12.23 -14.38 33.82
C ALA A 182 13.44 -14.18 34.76
N TYR A 183 13.90 -12.95 34.93
CA TYR A 183 14.75 -12.50 36.05
C TYR A 183 14.53 -10.98 36.19
N PHE A 184 14.12 -10.39 37.31
CA PHE A 184 14.46 -10.63 38.72
C PHE A 184 13.26 -10.37 39.65
N SER A 185 13.00 -11.29 40.58
CA SER A 185 12.32 -10.95 41.84
C SER A 185 13.36 -10.44 42.83
N ILE A 186 13.10 -9.28 43.43
CA ILE A 186 13.89 -8.71 44.51
C ILE A 186 13.54 -9.51 45.79
N PRO A 187 14.50 -10.13 46.50
CA PRO A 187 14.19 -10.77 47.76
C PRO A 187 13.90 -9.70 48.83
N SER A 188 12.73 -9.78 49.43
CA SER A 188 12.36 -9.06 50.64
C SER A 188 12.79 -9.88 51.86
N THR A 189 13.85 -9.48 52.56
CA THR A 189 13.89 -9.28 54.03
C THR A 189 15.23 -8.70 54.44
#